data_AF-A0A3D2EPS7-F1
#
_entry.id   AF-A0A3D2EPS7-F1
#
_cell.length_a   1.000
_cell.length_b   1.000
_cell.length_c   1.000
_cell.angle_alpha   90.00
_cell.angle_beta   90.00
_cell.angle_gamma   90.00
#
_symmetry.space_group_name_H-M   'P 1'
#
loop_
_entity.id
_entity.type
_entity.pdbx_description
1 polymer ?
#
loop_
_entity_poly.entity_id
_entity_poly.type
_entity_poly.pdbx_seq_one_letter_code
_entity_poly.pdbx_strand_id
1 'polypeptide(L)'
;MAEFTLPRNSKVKKGLHWKVPADKAGESGKTRSFKVYRWNPDTGENPRLDTYEVPVERMGQMVLDALIWIKNNVDSSLTFRRSCREGVCGSC
;
A
#
# COMPACT_ATOMS: atom_id res chain seq x y z
N MET A 1 -1.54 -9.74 18.61
CA MET A 1 -1.46 -10.18 17.20
C MET A 1 -2.85 -10.01 16.59
N ALA A 2 -3.02 -9.45 15.39
CA ALA A 2 -4.38 -9.42 14.80
C ALA A 2 -4.65 -10.77 14.14
N GLU A 3 -5.80 -11.35 14.45
CA GLU A 3 -6.32 -12.50 13.72
C GLU A 3 -7.01 -11.98 12.46
N PHE A 4 -6.41 -12.27 11.30
CA PHE A 4 -7.02 -12.02 10.01
C PHE A 4 -7.63 -13.34 9.52
N THR A 5 -8.81 -13.69 10.02
CA THR A 5 -9.54 -14.86 9.51
C THR A 5 -10.19 -14.49 8.18
N LEU A 6 -9.51 -14.83 7.08
CA LEU A 6 -10.07 -14.65 5.75
C LEU A 6 -11.39 -15.44 5.61
N PRO A 7 -12.39 -14.91 4.89
CA PRO A 7 -13.63 -15.63 4.60
C PRO A 7 -13.35 -17.01 3.98
N ARG A 8 -14.19 -17.99 4.29
CA ARG A 8 -14.12 -19.32 3.65
C ARG A 8 -14.13 -19.15 2.13
N ASN A 9 -13.18 -19.80 1.44
CA ASN A 9 -12.96 -19.71 -0.02
C ASN A 9 -12.47 -18.35 -0.56
N SER A 10 -11.75 -17.58 0.25
CA SER A 10 -11.13 -16.33 -0.22
C SER A 10 -10.17 -16.57 -1.39
N LYS A 11 -10.39 -15.85 -2.50
CA LYS A 11 -9.52 -15.82 -3.69
C LYS A 11 -9.08 -14.40 -3.97
N VAL A 12 -7.78 -14.18 -4.16
CA VAL A 12 -7.25 -12.85 -4.48
C VAL A 12 -7.68 -12.44 -5.88
N LYS A 13 -8.41 -11.32 -5.98
CA LYS A 13 -8.85 -10.73 -7.25
C LYS A 13 -7.92 -9.61 -7.71
N LYS A 14 -7.97 -9.26 -9.00
CA LYS A 14 -7.33 -8.04 -9.50
C LYS A 14 -8.01 -6.83 -8.87
N GLY A 15 -7.22 -5.94 -8.28
CA GLY A 15 -7.69 -4.73 -7.63
C GLY A 15 -7.62 -3.50 -8.52
N LEU A 16 -7.65 -2.34 -7.88
CA LEU A 16 -7.57 -1.04 -8.54
C LEU A 16 -6.14 -0.70 -8.94
N HIS A 17 -6.00 0.16 -9.95
CA HIS A 17 -4.72 0.74 -10.34
C HIS A 17 -4.72 2.23 -10.04
N TRP A 18 -3.87 2.63 -9.11
CA TRP A 18 -3.70 4.00 -8.65
C TRP A 18 -2.50 4.64 -9.34
N LYS A 19 -2.78 5.61 -10.20
CA LYS A 19 -1.75 6.43 -10.83
C LYS A 19 -1.27 7.50 -9.86
N VAL A 20 -0.08 8.06 -10.14
CA VAL A 20 0.44 9.20 -9.40
C VAL A 20 -0.49 10.41 -9.57
N PRO A 21 -0.91 11.08 -8.49
CA PRO A 21 -1.64 12.35 -8.57
C PRO A 21 -0.81 13.41 -9.32
N ALA A 22 -1.46 14.21 -10.17
CA ALA A 22 -0.76 15.16 -11.05
C ALA A 22 0.06 16.21 -10.27
N ASP A 23 -0.42 16.62 -9.09
CA ASP A 23 0.23 17.57 -8.18
C ASP A 23 1.43 16.97 -7.42
N LYS A 24 1.58 15.64 -7.44
CA LYS A 24 2.65 14.92 -6.72
C LYS A 24 3.64 14.22 -7.64
N ALA A 25 3.60 14.51 -8.95
CA ALA A 25 4.55 13.95 -9.91
C ALA A 25 6.01 14.28 -9.53
N GLY A 26 6.92 13.35 -9.83
CA GLY A 26 8.36 13.55 -9.71
C GLY A 26 8.92 14.31 -10.91
N GLU A 27 10.01 15.06 -10.71
CA GLU A 27 10.63 15.87 -11.75
C GLU A 27 11.11 15.04 -12.96
N SER A 28 11.57 13.79 -12.73
CA SER A 28 12.01 12.92 -13.83
C SER A 28 10.89 12.10 -14.48
N GLY A 29 9.67 12.16 -13.93
CA GLY A 29 8.53 11.35 -14.37
C GLY A 29 8.66 9.84 -14.12
N LYS A 30 9.73 9.38 -13.46
CA LYS A 30 9.94 7.96 -13.17
C LYS A 30 9.10 7.50 -11.99
N THR A 31 8.37 6.41 -12.18
CA THR A 31 7.54 5.80 -11.14
C THR A 31 7.94 4.34 -10.90
N ARG A 32 7.63 3.86 -9.70
CA ARG A 32 7.68 2.44 -9.35
C ARG A 32 6.29 1.96 -8.98
N SER A 33 5.96 0.75 -9.43
CA SER A 33 4.67 0.13 -9.17
C SER A 33 4.74 -0.83 -7.99
N PHE A 34 3.90 -0.62 -6.99
CA PHE A 34 3.76 -1.47 -5.81
C PHE A 34 2.43 -2.21 -5.86
N LYS A 35 2.48 -3.55 -5.79
CA LYS A 35 1.29 -4.38 -5.67
C LYS A 35 1.00 -4.63 -4.20
N VAL A 36 -0.10 -4.10 -3.69
CA VAL A 36 -0.46 -4.13 -2.28
C VAL A 36 -1.72 -4.95 -2.07
N TYR A 37 -1.65 -5.90 -1.16
CA TYR A 37 -2.80 -6.71 -0.76
C TYR A 37 -3.81 -5.86 0.01
N ARG A 38 -5.07 -5.88 -0.40
CA ARG A 38 -6.17 -5.14 0.21
C ARG A 38 -7.29 -6.09 0.57
N TRP A 39 -7.73 -6.02 1.81
CA TRP A 39 -8.92 -6.69 2.27
C TRP A 39 -9.59 -5.84 3.34
N ASN A 40 -10.92 -5.75 3.27
CA ASN A 40 -11.73 -5.06 4.27
C ASN A 40 -12.67 -6.10 4.91
N PRO A 41 -12.57 -6.37 6.23
CA PRO A 41 -13.45 -7.32 6.90
C PRO A 41 -14.93 -6.87 6.88
N ASP A 42 -15.21 -5.57 6.77
CA ASP A 42 -16.56 -5.02 6.88
C ASP A 42 -17.38 -5.16 5.60
N THR A 43 -16.75 -5.40 4.45
CA THR A 43 -17.45 -5.48 3.15
C THR A 43 -17.87 -6.89 2.77
N GLY A 44 -17.34 -7.92 3.44
CA GLY A 44 -17.54 -9.33 3.06
C GLY A 44 -16.93 -9.70 1.71
N GLU A 45 -16.15 -8.81 1.09
CA GLU A 45 -15.56 -9.03 -0.22
C GLU A 45 -14.31 -9.94 -0.15
N ASN A 46 -13.98 -10.50 -1.30
CA ASN A 46 -12.71 -11.20 -1.46
C ASN A 46 -11.54 -10.21 -1.43
N PRO A 47 -10.37 -10.64 -0.93
CA PRO A 47 -9.16 -9.83 -1.04
C PRO A 47 -8.83 -9.46 -2.48
N ARG A 48 -8.19 -8.31 -2.66
CA ARG A 48 -7.75 -7.81 -3.96
C ARG A 48 -6.30 -7.37 -3.92
N LEU A 49 -5.66 -7.35 -5.09
CA LEU A 49 -4.31 -6.82 -5.26
C LEU A 49 -4.36 -5.51 -6.02
N ASP A 50 -4.18 -4.41 -5.28
CA ASP A 50 -4.15 -3.07 -5.85
C ASP A 50 -2.73 -2.73 -6.33
N THR A 51 -2.63 -1.97 -7.41
CA THR A 51 -1.35 -1.46 -7.92
C THR A 51 -1.26 0.03 -7.67
N TYR A 52 -0.18 0.49 -7.04
CA TYR A 52 0.10 1.89 -6.77
C TYR A 52 1.36 2.33 -7.49
N GLU A 53 1.26 3.40 -8.27
CA GLU A 53 2.43 4.08 -8.81
C GLU A 53 2.92 5.14 -7.84
N VAL A 54 4.22 5.11 -7.54
CA VAL A 54 4.88 6.07 -6.66
C VAL A 54 6.08 6.68 -7.39
N PRO A 55 6.23 8.02 -7.40
CA PRO A 55 7.42 8.67 -7.95
C PRO A 55 8.68 8.26 -7.18
N VAL A 56 9.74 7.91 -7.91
CA VAL A 56 10.99 7.40 -7.31
C VAL A 56 11.63 8.42 -6.38
N GLU A 57 11.51 9.71 -6.69
CA GLU A 57 12.07 10.82 -5.91
C GLU A 57 11.29 11.09 -4.63
N ARG A 58 10.03 10.65 -4.54
CA ARG A 58 9.14 10.92 -3.41
C ARG A 58 9.05 9.75 -2.42
N MET A 59 9.47 8.56 -2.82
CA MET A 59 9.24 7.33 -2.06
C MET A 59 10.28 7.03 -0.99
N GLY A 60 11.37 7.80 -0.86
CA GLY A 60 12.49 7.46 0.04
C GLY A 60 13.30 6.24 -0.44
N GLN A 61 14.10 5.65 0.47
CA GLN A 61 14.94 4.49 0.15
C GLN A 61 14.28 3.16 0.54
N MET A 62 13.38 3.17 1.53
CA MET A 62 12.77 1.96 2.07
C MET A 62 11.37 1.73 1.52
N VAL A 63 10.92 0.47 1.46
CA VAL A 63 9.53 0.14 1.09
C VAL A 63 8.52 0.77 2.07
N LEU A 64 8.88 0.91 3.35
CA LEU A 64 8.05 1.59 4.35
C LEU A 64 7.75 3.04 3.97
N ASP A 65 8.74 3.76 3.44
CA ASP A 65 8.58 5.14 2.99
C ASP A 65 7.58 5.23 1.83
N ALA A 66 7.64 4.29 0.89
CA ALA A 66 6.65 4.17 -0.19
C ALA A 66 5.23 3.89 0.33
N LEU A 67 5.07 2.99 1.31
CA LEU A 67 3.77 2.69 1.93
C LEU A 67 3.18 3.91 2.66
N ILE A 68 4.03 4.68 3.36
CA ILE A 68 3.64 5.93 4.02
C ILE A 68 3.23 6.97 2.98
N TRP A 69 3.99 7.12 1.90
CA TRP A 69 3.66 8.06 0.84
C TRP A 69 2.31 7.73 0.18
N ILE A 70 2.07 6.45 -0.13
CA ILE A 70 0.78 5.97 -0.69
C ILE A 70 -0.36 6.34 0.26
N LYS A 71 -0.23 6.04 1.55
CA LYS A 71 -1.28 6.33 2.54
C LYS A 71 -1.58 7.83 2.64
N ASN A 72 -0.55 8.67 2.59
CA ASN A 72 -0.71 10.10 2.81
C ASN A 72 -1.21 10.85 1.56
N ASN A 73 -0.90 10.38 0.36
CA ASN A 73 -1.12 11.17 -0.87
C ASN A 73 -2.08 10.52 -1.87
N VAL A 74 -2.34 9.21 -1.76
CA VAL A 74 -3.13 8.47 -2.76
C VAL A 74 -4.36 7.83 -2.14
N ASP A 75 -4.16 7.02 -1.07
CA ASP A 75 -5.23 6.26 -0.46
C ASP A 75 -5.06 6.17 1.06
N SER A 76 -5.75 7.06 1.77
CA SER A 76 -5.73 7.12 3.24
C SER A 76 -6.34 5.88 3.92
N SER A 77 -7.08 5.04 3.19
CA SER A 77 -7.63 3.77 3.71
C SER A 77 -6.60 2.63 3.76
N LEU A 78 -5.43 2.80 3.15
CA LEU A 78 -4.34 1.82 3.25
C LEU A 78 -3.87 1.71 4.70
N THR A 79 -3.85 0.50 5.25
CA THR A 79 -3.53 0.26 6.66
C THR A 79 -2.43 -0.78 6.79
N PHE A 80 -1.41 -0.44 7.59
CA PHE A 80 -0.27 -1.30 7.92
C PHE A 80 0.26 -0.91 9.30
N ARG A 81 0.94 -1.83 9.98
CA ARG A 81 1.62 -1.54 11.25
C ARG A 81 2.98 -0.92 10.95
N ARG A 82 3.37 0.07 11.75
CA ARG A 82 4.73 0.63 11.76
C ARG A 82 5.01 1.33 13.08
N SER A 83 6.27 1.34 13.50
CA SER A 83 6.73 2.10 14.67
C SER A 83 8.17 2.58 14.50
N CYS A 84 9.17 1.70 14.66
CA CYS A 84 10.57 2.11 14.85
C CYS A 84 11.32 2.62 13.62
N ARG A 85 10.84 2.39 12.39
CA ARG A 85 11.48 2.76 11.09
C ARG A 85 12.95 2.33 10.88
N GLU A 86 13.53 1.54 11.79
CA GLU A 86 14.93 1.09 11.75
C GLU A 86 15.11 -0.41 12.03
N GLY A 87 14.01 -1.18 12.01
CA GLY A 87 14.04 -2.65 12.08
C GLY A 87 14.13 -3.27 13.48
N VAL A 88 14.04 -2.50 14.56
CA VAL A 88 14.19 -3.02 15.94
C VAL A 88 12.88 -3.55 16.56
N CYS A 89 11.72 -3.01 16.18
CA CYS A 89 10.45 -3.32 16.87
C CYS A 89 9.62 -4.48 16.27
N GLY A 90 10.00 -5.00 15.10
CA GLY A 90 9.26 -6.08 14.40
C GLY A 90 7.84 -5.72 13.92
N SER A 91 7.45 -4.45 13.91
CA SER A 91 6.09 -4.03 13.52
C SER A 91 5.87 -3.91 12.01
N CYS A 92 6.92 -3.60 11.24
CA CYS A 92 6.92 -3.39 9.80
C CYS A 92 8.15 -4.01 9.16
#